data_AF-A0A6A6L1Z0-F1
#
_entry.id   AF-A0A6A6L1Z0-F1
#
_cell.length_a   1.000
_cell.length_b   1.000
_cell.length_c   1.000
_cell.angle_alpha   90.00
_cell.angle_beta   90.00
_cell.angle_gamma   90.00
#
_symmetry.space_group_name_H-M   'P 1'
#
loop_
_entity.id
_entity.type
_entity.pdbx_description
1 polymer ?
#
loop_
_entity_poly.entity_id
_entity_poly.type
_entity_poly.pdbx_seq_one_letter_code
_entity_poly.pdbx_strand_id
1 'polypeptide(L)'
;MLSFLRQGKVDAEIKKWEKMLRKILSVLEDAEEKQMTNKQVKMWLSELQDLAYDVEDILDEFAMESLQRKLEGEPQASTSKVRKLIPTCCTNFSPRAVTFNFEMLSKIKEITTRFKDITEQKDVLNLREIVVGPSRQVWQRPQSSCLQDEPQVYGRDEDKRKILDLLSSDDTSSGKVGVVPIVGMGGVGKTTLARLVYNDEALQHFHPKAWVHVSEVFDSLRITKSILESITLKHCEMKELNQVQLALHKELAGKKFFIVLDDVWSENYEDWNALSPFYGWSTRM
;
A
#
# COMPACT_ATOMS: atom_id res chain seq x y z
N MET A 1 -21.33 7.69 33.48
CA MET A 1 -21.50 9.09 33.03
C MET A 1 -20.18 9.74 32.64
N LEU A 2 -19.15 9.72 33.50
CA LEU A 2 -17.82 10.27 33.18
C LEU A 2 -17.09 9.58 32.01
N SER A 3 -17.23 8.25 31.85
CA SER A 3 -16.65 7.51 30.72
C SER A 3 -17.27 7.93 29.38
N PHE A 4 -18.59 8.12 29.34
CA PHE A 4 -19.34 8.51 28.14
C PHE A 4 -19.02 9.96 27.71
N LEU A 5 -18.93 10.89 28.67
CA LEU A 5 -18.51 12.28 28.42
C LEU A 5 -17.05 12.39 27.96
N ARG A 6 -16.17 11.46 28.39
CA ARG A 6 -14.77 11.38 27.95
C ARG A 6 -14.65 10.80 26.54
N GLN A 7 -15.42 9.76 26.22
CA GLN A 7 -15.46 9.17 24.88
C GLN A 7 -15.86 10.21 23.82
N GLY A 8 -16.94 10.98 24.07
CA GLY A 8 -17.37 12.02 23.14
C GLY A 8 -16.36 13.16 22.93
N LYS A 9 -15.48 13.41 23.89
CA LYS A 9 -14.40 14.41 23.76
C LYS A 9 -13.25 13.89 22.90
N VAL A 10 -12.89 12.62 23.04
CA VAL A 10 -11.89 11.95 22.20
C VAL A 10 -12.36 11.90 20.75
N ASP A 11 -13.62 11.48 20.52
CA ASP A 11 -14.20 11.40 19.18
C ASP A 11 -14.23 12.78 18.48
N ALA A 12 -14.45 13.86 19.23
CA ALA A 12 -14.42 15.23 18.70
C ALA A 12 -13.00 15.67 18.28
N GLU A 13 -11.97 15.31 19.04
CA GLU A 13 -10.58 15.60 18.67
C GLU A 13 -10.14 14.77 17.45
N ILE A 14 -10.52 13.49 17.37
CA ILE A 14 -10.24 12.64 16.20
C ILE A 14 -10.86 13.23 14.93
N LYS A 15 -12.14 13.64 14.97
CA LYS A 15 -12.79 14.30 13.81
C LYS A 15 -12.10 15.60 13.40
N LYS A 16 -11.53 16.31 14.38
CA LYS A 16 -10.76 17.52 14.12
C LYS A 16 -9.42 17.20 13.45
N TRP A 17 -8.72 16.16 13.90
CA TRP A 17 -7.50 15.66 13.26
C TRP A 17 -7.77 15.24 11.82
N GLU A 18 -8.85 14.50 11.57
CA GLU A 18 -9.26 14.10 10.22
C GLU A 18 -9.42 15.32 9.30
N LYS A 19 -10.07 16.39 9.79
CA LYS A 19 -10.22 17.63 9.03
C LYS A 19 -8.89 18.33 8.75
N MET A 20 -7.97 18.35 9.71
CA MET A 20 -6.63 18.95 9.53
C MET A 20 -5.77 18.13 8.57
N LEU A 21 -5.78 16.80 8.71
CA LEU A 21 -5.13 15.87 7.77
C LEU A 21 -5.60 16.09 6.34
N ARG A 22 -6.92 16.23 6.10
CA ARG A 22 -7.44 16.53 4.75
C ARG A 22 -6.87 17.82 4.15
N LYS A 23 -6.64 18.86 4.97
CA LYS A 23 -6.03 20.13 4.52
C LYS A 23 -4.53 20.02 4.27
N ILE A 24 -3.85 19.13 4.99
CA ILE A 24 -2.43 18.85 4.80
C ILE A 24 -2.24 18.01 3.53
N LEU A 25 -3.06 16.97 3.36
CA LEU A 25 -3.07 16.13 2.16
C LEU A 25 -3.31 16.92 0.87
N SER A 26 -4.13 17.98 0.91
CA SER A 26 -4.38 18.83 -0.27
C SER A 26 -3.15 19.60 -0.78
N VAL A 27 -2.08 19.70 0.02
CA VAL A 27 -0.83 20.39 -0.35
C VAL A 27 0.39 19.50 -0.34
N LEU A 28 0.23 18.22 -0.01
CA LEU A 28 1.36 17.32 0.21
C LEU A 28 2.18 17.15 -1.07
N GLU A 29 1.53 17.07 -2.25
CA GLU A 29 2.21 16.95 -3.54
C GLU A 29 3.08 18.19 -3.87
N ASP A 30 2.59 19.41 -3.62
CA ASP A 30 3.36 20.66 -3.78
C ASP A 30 4.52 20.75 -2.77
N ALA A 31 4.30 20.27 -1.54
CA ALA A 31 5.33 20.21 -0.52
C ALA A 31 6.45 19.22 -0.91
N GLU A 32 6.09 18.03 -1.38
CA GLU A 32 7.02 17.00 -1.84
C GLU A 32 7.91 17.49 -2.98
N GLU A 33 7.35 18.23 -3.95
CA GLU A 33 8.15 18.84 -5.04
C GLU A 33 9.08 19.94 -4.51
N LYS A 34 8.57 20.84 -3.66
CA LYS A 34 9.33 21.97 -3.13
C LYS A 34 10.44 21.56 -2.17
N GLN A 35 10.33 20.42 -1.48
CA GLN A 35 11.34 19.99 -0.50
C GLN A 35 12.74 19.83 -1.12
N MET A 36 12.81 19.55 -2.43
CA MET A 36 14.06 19.37 -3.16
C MET A 36 14.90 20.64 -3.24
N THR A 37 14.25 21.81 -3.13
CA THR A 37 14.90 23.12 -3.23
C THR A 37 14.70 24.00 -1.99
N ASN A 38 13.66 23.76 -1.20
CA ASN A 38 13.31 24.53 -0.03
C ASN A 38 13.48 23.71 1.27
N LYS A 39 14.51 24.07 2.06
CA LYS A 39 14.81 23.43 3.34
C LYS A 39 13.70 23.57 4.39
N GLN A 40 12.96 24.68 4.38
CA GLN A 40 11.86 24.90 5.34
C GLN A 40 10.69 23.95 5.06
N VAL A 41 10.37 23.73 3.78
CA VAL A 41 9.37 22.74 3.38
C VAL A 41 9.82 21.32 3.75
N LYS A 42 11.11 21.01 3.58
CA LYS A 42 11.67 19.72 4.02
C LYS A 42 11.55 19.51 5.53
N MET A 43 11.82 20.53 6.34
CA MET A 43 11.64 20.47 7.79
C MET A 43 10.16 20.25 8.16
N TRP A 44 9.25 20.99 7.51
CA TRP A 44 7.81 20.84 7.70
C TRP A 44 7.31 19.42 7.38
N LEU A 45 7.79 18.80 6.29
CA LEU A 45 7.47 17.39 5.97
C LEU A 45 8.01 16.42 7.02
N SER A 46 9.21 16.68 7.55
CA SER A 46 9.78 15.88 8.65
C SER A 46 8.92 15.98 9.91
N GLU A 47 8.50 17.19 10.30
CA GLU A 47 7.64 17.41 11.46
C GLU A 47 6.27 16.74 11.29
N LEU A 48 5.74 16.72 10.06
CA LEU A 48 4.52 16.01 9.71
C LEU A 48 4.69 14.49 9.80
N GLN A 49 5.81 13.96 9.34
CA GLN A 49 6.13 12.54 9.48
C GLN A 49 6.24 12.13 10.95
N ASP A 50 6.94 12.91 11.76
CA ASP A 50 7.06 12.67 13.20
C ASP A 50 5.70 12.71 13.88
N LEU A 51 4.81 13.62 13.47
CA LEU A 51 3.45 13.68 13.99
C LEU A 51 2.63 12.44 13.60
N ALA A 52 2.83 11.88 12.42
CA ALA A 52 2.13 10.68 11.98
C ALA A 52 2.47 9.47 12.86
N TYR A 53 3.76 9.30 13.23
CA TYR A 53 4.18 8.26 14.16
C TYR A 53 3.56 8.44 15.55
N ASP A 54 3.56 9.66 16.10
CA ASP A 54 2.91 9.93 17.39
C ASP A 54 1.40 9.59 17.36
N VAL A 55 0.72 9.86 16.24
CA VAL A 55 -0.70 9.52 16.08
C VAL A 55 -0.90 8.01 16.04
N GLU A 56 -0.05 7.28 15.31
CA GLU A 56 -0.09 5.81 15.23
C GLU A 56 0.15 5.19 16.60
N ASP A 57 1.15 5.65 17.35
CA ASP A 57 1.45 5.19 18.71
C ASP A 57 0.24 5.34 19.65
N ILE A 58 -0.48 6.46 19.57
CA ILE A 58 -1.71 6.65 20.36
C ILE A 58 -2.82 5.69 19.93
N LEU A 59 -3.00 5.48 18.63
CA LEU A 59 -4.03 4.57 18.12
C LEU A 59 -3.77 3.13 18.56
N ASP A 60 -2.51 2.69 18.54
CA ASP A 60 -2.07 1.39 19.01
C ASP A 60 -2.28 1.23 20.52
N GLU A 61 -1.98 2.26 21.30
CA GLU A 61 -2.22 2.26 22.75
C GLU A 61 -3.72 2.19 23.08
N PHE A 62 -4.58 2.86 22.31
CA PHE A 62 -6.04 2.72 22.42
C PHE A 62 -6.52 1.31 22.06
N ALA A 63 -5.97 0.71 20.99
CA ALA A 63 -6.32 -0.64 20.57
C ALA A 63 -5.92 -1.67 21.65
N MET A 64 -4.73 -1.52 22.23
CA MET A 64 -4.21 -2.36 23.29
C MET A 64 -5.09 -2.28 24.55
N GLU A 65 -5.42 -1.07 25.01
CA GLU A 65 -6.29 -0.89 26.18
C GLU A 65 -7.70 -1.42 25.94
N SER A 66 -8.25 -1.24 24.72
CA SER A 66 -9.55 -1.79 24.34
C SER A 66 -9.57 -3.32 24.41
N LEU A 67 -8.52 -3.96 23.90
CA LEU A 67 -8.34 -5.41 24.01
C LEU A 67 -8.23 -5.86 25.46
N GLN A 68 -7.44 -5.15 26.27
CA GLN A 68 -7.25 -5.48 27.68
C GLN A 68 -8.53 -5.33 28.50
N ARG A 69 -9.35 -4.30 28.24
CA ARG A 69 -10.68 -4.15 28.88
C ARG A 69 -11.65 -5.25 28.49
N LYS A 70 -11.57 -5.79 27.27
CA LYS A 70 -12.38 -6.96 26.86
C LYS A 70 -11.94 -8.22 27.62
N LEU A 71 -10.64 -8.41 27.82
CA LEU A 71 -10.09 -9.53 28.58
C LEU A 71 -10.41 -9.43 30.09
N GLU A 72 -10.34 -8.24 30.68
CA GLU A 72 -10.70 -7.99 32.09
C GLU A 72 -12.22 -7.97 32.34
N GLY A 73 -13.01 -7.78 31.28
CA GLY A 73 -14.48 -7.76 31.30
C GLY A 73 -15.15 -9.12 31.16
N GLU A 74 -14.41 -10.20 30.87
CA GLU A 74 -14.93 -11.56 30.98
C GLU A 74 -15.12 -11.92 32.47
N PRO A 75 -16.34 -12.26 32.91
CA PRO A 75 -16.57 -12.59 34.30
C PRO A 75 -15.91 -13.94 34.61
N GLN A 76 -14.70 -13.91 35.19
CA GLN A 76 -14.24 -15.02 36.00
C GLN A 76 -15.23 -15.17 37.15
N ALA A 77 -16.01 -16.26 37.12
CA ALA A 77 -17.03 -16.58 38.11
C ALA A 77 -16.44 -16.56 39.53
N SER A 78 -16.55 -15.42 40.21
CA SER A 78 -16.07 -15.24 41.58
C SER A 78 -17.18 -15.61 42.56
N THR A 79 -16.92 -16.64 43.35
CA THR A 79 -17.86 -17.34 44.24
C THR A 79 -18.07 -16.70 45.62
N SER A 80 -17.79 -15.40 45.81
CA SER A 80 -17.88 -14.78 47.14
C SER A 80 -19.20 -14.01 47.38
N LYS A 81 -19.95 -14.46 48.40
CA LYS A 81 -21.29 -13.97 48.76
C LYS A 81 -21.34 -12.57 49.42
N VAL A 82 -20.25 -11.80 49.41
CA VAL A 82 -20.13 -10.57 50.24
C VAL A 82 -20.35 -9.26 49.45
N ARG A 83 -20.49 -9.30 48.11
CA ARG A 83 -20.69 -8.09 47.27
C ARG A 83 -22.15 -7.65 47.06
N LYS A 84 -23.12 -8.12 47.86
CA LYS A 84 -24.55 -7.73 47.72
C LYS A 84 -24.90 -6.34 48.29
N LEU A 85 -23.93 -5.59 48.82
CA LEU A 85 -24.18 -4.33 49.54
C LEU A 85 -23.55 -3.07 48.90
N ILE A 86 -22.97 -3.19 47.70
CA ILE A 86 -22.44 -2.02 46.98
C ILE A 86 -23.44 -1.62 45.88
N PRO A 87 -23.99 -0.39 45.89
CA PRO A 87 -24.88 0.07 44.84
C PRO A 87 -24.21 -0.04 43.47
N THR A 88 -24.92 -0.61 42.49
CA THR A 88 -24.47 -0.86 41.12
C THR A 88 -24.09 0.41 40.33
N CYS A 89 -24.31 1.60 40.90
CA CYS A 89 -23.96 2.88 40.30
C CYS A 89 -22.51 3.32 40.55
N CYS A 90 -21.76 2.65 41.44
CA CYS A 90 -20.42 3.08 41.86
C CYS A 90 -19.29 2.08 41.58
N THR A 91 -19.55 0.94 40.92
CA THR A 91 -18.55 -0.14 40.75
C THR A 91 -17.61 0.02 39.55
N ASN A 92 -17.73 1.08 38.75
CA ASN A 92 -16.90 1.27 37.54
C ASN A 92 -15.79 2.33 37.69
N PHE A 93 -15.34 2.61 38.92
CA PHE A 93 -14.12 3.38 39.15
C PHE A 93 -12.93 2.43 39.25
N SER A 94 -12.39 2.03 38.09
CA SER A 94 -11.04 1.44 38.04
C SER A 94 -10.02 2.58 38.10
N PRO A 95 -9.19 2.70 39.15
CA PRO A 95 -8.16 3.74 39.23
C PRO A 95 -7.23 3.73 38.01
N ARG A 96 -6.93 2.52 37.49
CA ARG A 96 -6.15 2.30 36.27
C ARG A 96 -6.82 2.89 35.03
N ALA A 97 -8.14 2.74 34.90
CA ALA A 97 -8.88 3.35 33.79
C ALA A 97 -8.89 4.88 33.91
N VAL A 98 -8.90 5.44 35.13
CA VAL A 98 -8.86 6.88 35.35
C VAL A 98 -7.48 7.46 35.00
N THR A 99 -6.40 6.81 35.40
CA THR A 99 -5.02 7.22 35.09
C THR A 99 -4.74 7.14 33.59
N PHE A 100 -5.06 6.00 32.95
CA PHE A 100 -4.92 5.83 31.50
C PHE A 100 -5.67 6.93 30.73
N ASN A 101 -6.92 7.22 31.11
CA ASN A 101 -7.70 8.26 30.45
C ASN A 101 -7.11 9.67 30.65
N PHE A 102 -6.42 9.95 31.76
CA PHE A 102 -5.80 11.25 31.98
C PHE A 102 -4.53 11.40 31.12
N GLU A 103 -3.69 10.37 31.07
CA GLU A 103 -2.51 10.31 30.21
C GLU A 103 -2.90 10.44 28.74
N MET A 104 -3.91 9.71 28.28
CA MET A 104 -4.42 9.80 26.90
C MET A 104 -4.94 11.20 26.57
N LEU A 105 -5.68 11.84 27.48
CA LEU A 105 -6.15 13.21 27.25
C LEU A 105 -5.00 14.23 27.16
N SER A 106 -3.87 13.97 27.84
CA SER A 106 -2.67 14.79 27.71
C SER A 106 -2.03 14.62 26.33
N LYS A 107 -1.79 13.36 25.92
CA LYS A 107 -1.19 13.04 24.60
C LYS A 107 -2.05 13.55 23.44
N ILE A 108 -3.38 13.38 23.53
CA ILE A 108 -4.33 13.92 22.54
C ILE A 108 -4.20 15.44 22.42
N LYS A 109 -4.09 16.18 23.54
CA LYS A 109 -3.93 17.64 23.49
C LYS A 109 -2.63 18.05 22.83
N GLU A 110 -1.55 17.32 23.09
CA GLU A 110 -0.24 17.56 22.51
C GLU A 110 -0.29 17.37 20.99
N ILE A 111 -0.80 16.22 20.52
CA ILE A 111 -1.03 15.95 19.09
C ILE A 111 -1.94 17.01 18.46
N THR A 112 -3.04 17.38 19.11
CA THR A 112 -3.92 18.45 18.62
C THR A 112 -3.18 19.77 18.44
N THR A 113 -2.21 20.07 19.30
CA THR A 113 -1.42 21.29 19.21
C THR A 113 -0.44 21.22 18.04
N ARG A 114 0.28 20.10 17.90
CA ARG A 114 1.19 19.86 16.77
C ARG A 114 0.46 19.93 15.43
N PHE A 115 -0.72 19.31 15.32
CA PHE A 115 -1.54 19.38 14.09
C PHE A 115 -1.88 20.81 13.69
N LYS A 116 -2.26 21.65 14.67
CA LYS A 116 -2.59 23.05 14.40
C LYS A 116 -1.37 23.80 13.89
N ASP A 117 -0.24 23.64 14.56
CA ASP A 117 1.01 24.31 14.19
C ASP A 117 1.41 23.96 12.74
N ILE A 118 1.43 22.66 12.40
CA ILE A 118 1.70 22.20 11.02
C ILE A 118 0.69 22.77 10.02
N THR A 119 -0.60 22.81 10.39
CA THR A 119 -1.66 23.35 9.53
C THR A 119 -1.51 24.87 9.33
N GLU A 120 -1.01 25.61 10.31
CA GLU A 120 -0.79 27.06 10.25
C GLU A 120 0.51 27.38 9.47
N GLN A 121 1.56 26.58 9.64
CA GLN A 121 2.81 26.70 8.89
C GLN A 121 2.61 26.53 7.37
N LYS A 122 1.61 25.74 6.93
CA LYS A 122 1.24 25.55 5.51
C LYS A 122 1.09 26.89 4.78
N ASP A 123 0.38 27.84 5.40
CA ASP A 123 0.09 29.14 4.79
C ASP A 123 1.35 30.02 4.71
N VAL A 124 2.23 29.93 5.73
CA VAL A 124 3.52 30.63 5.78
C VAL A 124 4.47 30.13 4.68
N LEU A 125 4.47 28.82 4.42
CA LEU A 125 5.30 28.18 3.41
C LEU A 125 4.79 28.37 1.97
N ASN A 126 3.67 29.08 1.80
CA ASN A 126 3.01 29.30 0.50
C ASN A 126 2.78 27.98 -0.26
N LEU A 127 2.40 26.93 0.49
CA LEU A 127 2.04 25.64 -0.09
C LEU A 127 0.69 25.76 -0.78
N ARG A 128 0.62 25.31 -2.03
CA ARG A 128 -0.56 25.47 -2.87
C ARG A 128 -1.36 24.18 -2.92
N GLU A 129 -2.67 24.33 -2.85
CA GLU A 129 -3.57 23.22 -3.16
C GLU A 129 -3.46 22.96 -4.66
N ILE A 130 -2.89 21.81 -5.02
CA ILE A 130 -2.83 21.40 -6.42
C ILE A 130 -4.24 20.94 -6.79
N VAL A 131 -5.02 21.86 -7.35
CA VAL A 131 -6.24 21.51 -8.09
C VAL A 131 -5.77 20.73 -9.30
N VAL A 132 -6.09 19.44 -9.34
CA VAL A 132 -5.70 18.49 -10.39
C VAL A 132 -6.00 19.07 -11.78
N GLY A 133 -4.98 19.67 -12.38
CA GLY A 133 -4.99 20.16 -13.76
C GLY A 133 -4.30 19.14 -14.68
N PRO A 134 -4.62 19.10 -15.99
CA PRO A 134 -4.22 17.99 -16.87
C PRO A 134 -2.73 17.99 -17.27
N SER A 135 -1.94 18.96 -16.81
CA SER A 135 -0.55 19.12 -17.25
C SER A 135 0.41 18.63 -16.18
N ARG A 136 0.43 17.31 -15.94
CA ARG A 136 1.47 16.66 -15.14
C ARG A 136 2.69 16.38 -16.01
N GLN A 137 3.78 17.11 -15.79
CA GLN A 137 5.10 16.55 -16.04
C GLN A 137 5.38 15.56 -14.91
N VAL A 138 4.79 14.36 -15.06
CA VAL A 138 5.09 13.23 -14.18
C VAL A 138 6.60 13.01 -14.27
N TRP A 139 7.30 13.13 -13.14
CA TRP A 139 8.66 12.62 -13.02
C TRP A 139 8.61 11.14 -13.36
N GLN A 140 8.91 10.79 -14.61
CA GLN A 140 8.86 9.40 -15.01
C GLN A 140 10.02 8.68 -14.35
N ARG A 141 9.69 7.72 -13.48
CA ARG A 141 10.69 6.82 -12.92
C ARG A 141 11.46 6.16 -14.06
N PRO A 142 12.78 5.95 -13.91
CA PRO A 142 13.56 5.22 -14.89
C PRO A 142 12.91 3.86 -15.17
N GLN A 143 12.71 3.54 -16.46
CA GLN A 143 12.11 2.27 -16.83
C GLN A 143 12.98 1.11 -16.37
N SER A 144 12.35 0.10 -15.77
CA SER A 144 13.03 -1.15 -15.41
C SER A 144 13.40 -1.94 -16.68
N SER A 145 14.59 -2.52 -16.70
CA SER A 145 15.03 -3.47 -17.73
C SER A 145 15.18 -4.88 -17.19
N CYS A 146 15.05 -5.88 -18.07
CA CYS A 146 15.34 -7.28 -17.76
C CYS A 146 16.85 -7.62 -17.79
N LEU A 147 17.69 -6.72 -18.33
CA LEU A 147 19.14 -6.93 -18.43
C LEU A 147 19.78 -6.99 -17.04
N GLN A 148 20.64 -7.99 -16.83
CA GLN A 148 21.47 -8.08 -15.63
C GLN A 148 22.60 -7.05 -15.69
N ASP A 149 22.52 -6.03 -14.85
CA ASP A 149 23.60 -5.06 -14.62
C ASP A 149 24.19 -5.18 -13.21
N GLU A 150 23.65 -6.09 -12.38
CA GLU A 150 24.05 -6.24 -10.98
C GLU A 150 25.12 -7.33 -10.83
N PRO A 151 26.29 -7.02 -10.25
CA PRO A 151 27.42 -7.95 -10.23
C PRO A 151 27.16 -9.20 -9.38
N GLN A 152 26.31 -9.12 -8.34
CA GLN A 152 25.88 -10.28 -7.54
C GLN A 152 24.74 -9.93 -6.58
N VAL A 153 23.70 -10.78 -6.51
CA VAL A 153 22.60 -10.66 -5.54
C VAL A 153 22.76 -11.76 -4.48
N TYR A 154 22.65 -11.41 -3.20
CA TYR A 154 22.82 -12.32 -2.08
C TYR A 154 21.54 -12.46 -1.25
N GLY A 155 21.34 -13.62 -0.61
CA GLY A 155 20.28 -13.83 0.37
C GLY A 155 18.86 -13.97 -0.20
N ARG A 156 18.74 -14.12 -1.53
CA ARG A 156 17.45 -14.26 -2.23
C ARG A 156 17.23 -15.65 -2.83
N ASP A 157 18.10 -16.60 -2.53
CA ASP A 157 18.06 -17.95 -3.12
C ASP A 157 16.79 -18.72 -2.76
N GLU A 158 16.31 -18.57 -1.52
CA GLU A 158 15.09 -19.23 -1.06
C GLU A 158 13.83 -18.62 -1.71
N ASP A 159 13.74 -17.29 -1.73
CA ASP A 159 12.63 -16.56 -2.38
C ASP A 159 12.55 -16.91 -3.87
N LYS A 160 13.71 -16.91 -4.56
CA LYS A 160 13.82 -17.30 -5.96
C LYS A 160 13.33 -18.73 -6.18
N ARG A 161 13.75 -19.68 -5.34
CA ARG A 161 13.34 -21.10 -5.44
C ARG A 161 11.84 -21.27 -5.30
N LYS A 162 11.22 -20.62 -4.31
CA LYS A 162 9.76 -20.64 -4.10
C LYS A 162 9.01 -20.16 -5.34
N ILE A 163 9.45 -19.08 -5.97
CA ILE A 163 8.83 -18.57 -7.19
C ILE A 163 9.00 -19.57 -8.34
N LEU A 164 10.18 -20.17 -8.51
CA LEU A 164 10.40 -21.19 -9.54
C LEU A 164 9.49 -22.41 -9.35
N ASP A 165 9.33 -22.89 -8.11
CA ASP A 165 8.45 -24.02 -7.80
C ASP A 165 6.97 -23.70 -8.12
N LEU A 166 6.53 -22.47 -7.84
CA LEU A 166 5.20 -21.97 -8.21
C LEU A 166 4.99 -21.89 -9.73
N LEU A 167 6.05 -21.59 -10.49
CA LEU A 167 6.02 -21.53 -11.95
C LEU A 167 6.15 -22.90 -12.62
N SER A 168 6.80 -23.87 -11.96
CA SER A 168 7.02 -25.23 -12.45
C SER A 168 5.89 -26.22 -12.13
N SER A 169 5.01 -25.90 -11.17
CA SER A 169 3.86 -26.75 -10.83
C SER A 169 2.80 -26.71 -11.94
N ASP A 170 2.86 -27.68 -12.87
CA ASP A 170 1.94 -27.88 -13.98
C ASP A 170 0.57 -28.40 -13.50
N ASP A 171 -0.24 -27.53 -12.89
CA ASP A 171 -1.71 -27.69 -12.80
C ASP A 171 -2.39 -27.16 -14.09
N THR A 172 -1.85 -27.56 -15.25
CA THR A 172 -2.28 -27.11 -16.59
C THR A 172 -3.58 -27.76 -17.05
N SER A 173 -4.26 -28.53 -16.20
CA SER A 173 -5.54 -29.19 -16.52
C SER A 173 -6.71 -28.22 -16.74
N SER A 174 -6.57 -26.92 -16.42
CA SER A 174 -7.68 -25.96 -16.48
C SER A 174 -7.57 -24.84 -17.53
N GLY A 175 -6.49 -24.78 -18.32
CA GLY A 175 -6.32 -23.73 -19.35
C GLY A 175 -6.25 -22.30 -18.81
N LYS A 176 -6.04 -22.12 -17.51
CA LYS A 176 -5.95 -20.82 -16.82
C LYS A 176 -4.52 -20.31 -16.78
N VAL A 177 -4.35 -18.99 -16.75
CA VAL A 177 -3.05 -18.34 -16.56
C VAL A 177 -2.76 -18.24 -15.07
N GLY A 178 -1.60 -18.75 -14.65
CA GLY A 178 -1.10 -18.63 -13.29
C GLY A 178 -0.49 -17.24 -13.05
N VAL A 179 -0.84 -16.63 -11.92
CA VAL A 179 -0.30 -15.33 -11.51
C VAL A 179 0.44 -15.47 -10.18
N VAL A 180 1.68 -14.98 -10.13
CA VAL A 180 2.53 -14.96 -8.93
C VAL A 180 2.82 -13.50 -8.56
N PRO A 181 2.17 -12.94 -7.53
CA PRO A 181 2.41 -11.57 -7.10
C PRO A 181 3.66 -11.47 -6.22
N ILE A 182 4.50 -10.45 -6.46
CA ILE A 182 5.64 -10.09 -5.59
C ILE A 182 5.30 -8.74 -4.94
N VAL A 183 4.91 -8.76 -3.67
CA VAL A 183 4.47 -7.58 -2.92
C VAL A 183 5.43 -7.28 -1.78
N GLY A 184 5.62 -6.00 -1.47
CA GLY A 184 6.48 -5.55 -0.38
C GLY A 184 6.79 -4.07 -0.48
N MET A 185 7.40 -3.52 0.56
CA MET A 185 7.75 -2.10 0.63
C MET A 185 8.69 -1.66 -0.51
N GLY A 186 8.71 -0.36 -0.82
CA GLY A 186 9.67 0.22 -1.75
C GLY A 186 11.11 -0.05 -1.32
N GLY A 187 12.02 -0.22 -2.28
CA GLY A 187 13.46 -0.43 -2.00
C GLY A 187 13.86 -1.82 -1.49
N VAL A 188 12.92 -2.73 -1.22
CA VAL A 188 13.24 -4.09 -0.70
C VAL A 188 13.89 -5.03 -1.74
N GLY A 189 13.95 -4.63 -3.02
CA GLY A 189 14.56 -5.43 -4.10
C GLY A 189 13.60 -6.36 -4.85
N LYS A 190 12.30 -6.03 -4.93
CA LYS A 190 11.30 -6.82 -5.68
C LYS A 190 11.65 -6.98 -7.16
N THR A 191 11.95 -5.87 -7.82
CA THR A 191 12.37 -5.84 -9.23
C THR A 191 13.65 -6.65 -9.44
N THR A 192 14.60 -6.57 -8.51
CA THR A 192 15.83 -7.39 -8.53
C THR A 192 15.51 -8.88 -8.43
N LEU A 193 14.62 -9.30 -7.52
CA LEU A 193 14.18 -10.69 -7.40
C LEU A 193 13.46 -11.17 -8.68
N ALA A 194 12.53 -10.38 -9.21
CA ALA A 194 11.83 -10.71 -10.46
C ALA A 194 12.81 -10.88 -11.63
N ARG A 195 13.85 -10.04 -11.70
CA ARG A 195 14.91 -10.14 -12.72
C ARG A 195 15.77 -11.40 -12.57
N LEU A 196 16.06 -11.83 -11.34
CA LEU A 196 16.75 -13.10 -11.08
C LEU A 196 15.93 -14.30 -11.54
N VAL A 197 14.61 -14.27 -11.33
CA VAL A 197 13.70 -15.32 -11.78
C VAL A 197 13.59 -15.30 -13.31
N TYR A 198 13.38 -14.14 -13.93
CA TYR A 198 13.19 -14.00 -15.38
C TYR A 198 14.36 -14.58 -16.20
N ASN A 199 15.58 -14.34 -15.74
CA ASN A 199 16.81 -14.81 -16.38
C ASN A 199 17.24 -16.21 -15.93
N ASP A 200 16.46 -16.90 -15.09
CA ASP A 200 16.81 -18.24 -14.63
C ASP A 200 16.67 -19.29 -15.74
N GLU A 201 17.61 -20.23 -15.77
CA GLU A 201 17.66 -21.32 -16.74
C GLU A 201 16.45 -22.25 -16.62
N ALA A 202 15.90 -22.43 -15.41
CA ALA A 202 14.71 -23.25 -15.20
C ALA A 202 13.50 -22.74 -16.00
N LEU A 203 13.47 -21.45 -16.37
CA LEU A 203 12.40 -20.85 -17.17
C LEU A 203 12.69 -20.84 -18.67
N GLN A 204 13.73 -21.51 -19.17
CA GLN A 204 14.03 -21.56 -20.62
C GLN A 204 12.89 -22.19 -21.45
N HIS A 205 12.10 -23.08 -20.85
CA HIS A 205 10.98 -23.73 -21.51
C HIS A 205 9.75 -22.82 -21.72
N PHE A 206 9.77 -21.61 -21.15
CA PHE A 206 8.76 -20.58 -21.44
C PHE A 206 9.17 -19.76 -22.67
N HIS A 207 8.38 -19.84 -23.73
CA HIS A 207 8.53 -19.05 -24.92
C HIS A 207 7.15 -18.72 -25.53
N PRO A 208 6.79 -17.43 -25.71
CA PRO A 208 7.64 -16.24 -25.56
C PRO A 208 7.82 -15.74 -24.11
N LYS A 209 8.85 -14.92 -23.89
CA LYS A 209 9.07 -14.16 -22.65
C LYS A 209 8.90 -12.65 -22.89
N ALA A 210 8.33 -11.94 -21.93
CA ALA A 210 8.21 -10.48 -21.98
C ALA A 210 8.47 -9.83 -20.62
N TRP A 211 9.10 -8.64 -20.64
CA TRP A 211 9.27 -7.79 -19.47
C TRP A 211 8.70 -6.42 -19.77
N VAL A 212 7.70 -6.00 -18.99
CA VAL A 212 7.01 -4.73 -19.20
C VAL A 212 7.00 -3.93 -17.90
N HIS A 213 7.55 -2.72 -17.97
CA HIS A 213 7.40 -1.73 -16.89
C HIS A 213 6.03 -1.06 -17.00
N VAL A 214 5.24 -1.12 -15.94
CA VAL A 214 3.94 -0.45 -15.84
C VAL A 214 4.14 0.94 -15.25
N SER A 215 3.64 1.97 -15.94
CA SER A 215 3.68 3.32 -15.39
C SER A 215 2.73 3.50 -14.22
N GLU A 216 2.95 4.56 -13.43
CA GLU A 216 2.03 5.01 -12.39
C GLU A 216 0.58 5.15 -12.90
N VAL A 217 0.40 5.61 -14.13
CA VAL A 217 -0.90 5.57 -14.81
C VAL A 217 -1.10 4.19 -15.42
N PHE A 218 -2.09 3.46 -14.91
CA PHE A 218 -2.49 2.18 -15.47
C PHE A 218 -3.28 2.41 -16.77
N ASP A 219 -2.76 1.86 -17.87
CA ASP A 219 -3.39 1.94 -19.19
C ASP A 219 -3.33 0.56 -19.85
N SER A 220 -4.47 -0.14 -19.89
CA SER A 220 -4.57 -1.48 -20.43
C SER A 220 -4.13 -1.57 -21.90
N LEU A 221 -4.41 -0.54 -22.71
CA LEU A 221 -3.99 -0.50 -24.11
C LEU A 221 -2.47 -0.39 -24.19
N ARG A 222 -1.88 0.53 -23.44
CA ARG A 222 -0.43 0.75 -23.45
C ARG A 222 0.33 -0.46 -22.96
N ILE A 223 -0.12 -1.07 -21.86
CA ILE A 223 0.48 -2.28 -21.29
C ILE A 223 0.37 -3.45 -22.28
N THR A 224 -0.82 -3.72 -22.82
CA THR A 224 -1.01 -4.82 -23.79
C THR A 224 -0.15 -4.64 -25.03
N LYS A 225 0.01 -3.40 -25.52
CA LYS A 225 0.94 -3.07 -26.61
C LYS A 225 2.37 -3.39 -26.23
N SER A 226 2.85 -2.90 -25.09
CA SER A 226 4.23 -3.15 -24.65
C SER A 226 4.53 -4.64 -24.51
N ILE A 227 3.56 -5.44 -24.05
CA ILE A 227 3.70 -6.91 -24.02
C ILE A 227 3.85 -7.45 -25.44
N LEU A 228 2.94 -7.09 -26.35
CA LEU A 228 2.97 -7.55 -27.74
C LEU A 228 4.27 -7.16 -28.45
N GLU A 229 4.73 -5.93 -28.28
CA GLU A 229 5.98 -5.42 -28.84
C GLU A 229 7.19 -6.13 -28.22
N SER A 230 7.17 -6.42 -26.91
CA SER A 230 8.23 -7.20 -26.24
C SER A 230 8.31 -8.64 -26.75
N ILE A 231 7.19 -9.25 -27.13
CA ILE A 231 7.13 -10.62 -27.65
C ILE A 231 7.54 -10.69 -29.12
N THR A 232 7.00 -9.77 -29.92
CA THR A 232 7.17 -9.79 -31.38
C THR A 232 8.42 -9.06 -31.86
N LEU A 233 9.00 -8.22 -31.00
CA LEU A 233 10.09 -7.28 -31.31
C LEU A 233 9.75 -6.34 -32.47
N LYS A 234 8.46 -6.09 -32.68
CA LYS A 234 7.93 -5.23 -33.75
C LYS A 234 7.08 -4.14 -33.14
N HIS A 235 7.15 -2.95 -33.73
CA HIS A 235 6.31 -1.83 -33.33
C HIS A 235 4.84 -2.10 -33.65
N CYS A 236 3.95 -1.72 -32.73
CA CYS A 236 2.50 -1.91 -32.83
C CYS A 236 1.78 -0.58 -33.03
N GLU A 237 1.30 -0.32 -34.25
CA GLU A 237 0.55 0.90 -34.58
C GLU A 237 -0.96 0.83 -34.26
N MET A 238 -1.47 -0.35 -33.88
CA MET A 238 -2.90 -0.57 -33.59
C MET A 238 -3.39 0.40 -32.51
N LYS A 239 -4.57 1.00 -32.67
CA LYS A 239 -5.09 2.02 -31.73
C LYS A 239 -6.15 1.50 -30.77
N GLU A 240 -6.79 0.39 -31.10
CA GLU A 240 -7.89 -0.17 -30.32
C GLU A 240 -7.44 -1.37 -29.49
N LEU A 241 -7.84 -1.41 -28.22
CA LEU A 241 -7.47 -2.47 -27.27
C LEU A 241 -7.79 -3.86 -27.81
N ASN A 242 -9.00 -4.04 -28.35
CA ASN A 242 -9.45 -5.32 -28.89
C ASN A 242 -8.50 -5.84 -30.00
N GLN A 243 -8.02 -4.98 -30.89
CA GLN A 243 -7.11 -5.38 -31.96
C GLN A 243 -5.77 -5.86 -31.40
N VAL A 244 -5.21 -5.13 -30.42
CA VAL A 244 -3.95 -5.50 -29.76
C VAL A 244 -4.11 -6.82 -29.00
N GLN A 245 -5.23 -7.01 -28.29
CA GLN A 245 -5.47 -8.23 -27.54
C GLN A 245 -5.67 -9.45 -28.46
N LEU A 246 -6.35 -9.29 -29.59
CA LEU A 246 -6.48 -10.36 -30.59
C LEU A 246 -5.12 -10.74 -31.20
N ALA A 247 -4.26 -9.76 -31.47
CA ALA A 247 -2.91 -10.02 -31.95
C ALA A 247 -2.07 -10.73 -30.88
N LEU A 248 -2.11 -10.25 -29.63
CA LEU A 248 -1.42 -10.89 -28.51
C LEU A 248 -1.91 -12.31 -28.26
N HIS A 249 -3.22 -12.54 -28.31
CA HIS A 249 -3.79 -13.88 -28.20
C HIS A 249 -3.24 -14.81 -29.28
N LYS A 250 -3.15 -14.37 -30.55
CA LYS A 250 -2.56 -15.19 -31.63
C LYS A 250 -1.10 -15.54 -31.36
N GLU A 251 -0.32 -14.61 -30.80
CA GLU A 251 1.08 -14.85 -30.47
C GLU A 251 1.28 -15.80 -29.28
N LEU A 252 0.34 -15.82 -28.33
CA LEU A 252 0.42 -16.64 -27.12
C LEU A 252 -0.31 -17.99 -27.21
N ALA A 253 -1.29 -18.12 -28.11
CA ALA A 253 -2.16 -19.29 -28.20
C ALA A 253 -1.35 -20.58 -28.40
N GLY A 254 -1.60 -21.56 -27.52
CA GLY A 254 -0.95 -22.88 -27.57
C GLY A 254 0.51 -22.89 -27.12
N LYS A 255 1.04 -21.76 -26.59
CA LYS A 255 2.42 -21.65 -26.13
C LYS A 255 2.49 -21.50 -24.61
N LYS A 256 3.56 -22.01 -24.00
CA LYS A 256 3.88 -21.77 -22.59
C LYS A 256 4.68 -20.48 -22.52
N PHE A 257 4.09 -19.39 -22.03
CA PHE A 257 4.69 -18.05 -22.01
C PHE A 257 4.96 -17.53 -20.60
N PHE A 258 5.88 -16.59 -20.47
CA PHE A 258 6.21 -15.96 -19.19
C PHE A 258 6.31 -14.45 -19.34
N ILE A 259 5.48 -13.71 -18.61
CA ILE A 259 5.39 -12.25 -18.69
C ILE A 259 5.61 -11.68 -17.30
N VAL A 260 6.53 -10.72 -17.19
CA VAL A 260 6.73 -9.91 -15.98
C VAL A 260 6.13 -8.53 -16.20
N LEU A 261 5.21 -8.15 -15.33
CA LEU A 261 4.68 -6.79 -15.20
C LEU A 261 5.34 -6.16 -13.97
N ASP A 262 6.31 -5.28 -14.18
CA ASP A 262 7.06 -4.62 -13.11
C ASP A 262 6.42 -3.28 -12.72
N ASP A 263 6.51 -2.94 -11.44
CA ASP A 263 6.04 -1.69 -10.83
C ASP A 263 4.53 -1.41 -11.06
N VAL A 264 3.66 -2.40 -10.81
CA VAL A 264 2.20 -2.23 -10.96
C VAL A 264 1.57 -1.58 -9.73
N TRP A 265 0.86 -0.47 -9.93
CA TRP A 265 0.23 0.34 -8.87
C TRP A 265 -1.31 0.29 -8.86
N SER A 266 -1.96 -0.37 -9.81
CA SER A 266 -3.43 -0.40 -9.83
C SER A 266 -4.01 -1.36 -8.79
N GLU A 267 -4.81 -0.80 -7.89
CA GLU A 267 -5.65 -1.53 -6.93
C GLU A 267 -7.03 -1.89 -7.52
N ASN A 268 -7.36 -1.40 -8.72
CA ASN A 268 -8.66 -1.62 -9.33
C ASN A 268 -8.73 -2.99 -9.99
N TYR A 269 -9.67 -3.83 -9.54
CA TYR A 269 -9.87 -5.17 -10.12
C TYR A 269 -10.30 -5.13 -11.58
N GLU A 270 -11.06 -4.11 -12.00
CA GLU A 270 -11.54 -3.99 -13.39
C GLU A 270 -10.40 -3.71 -14.38
N ASP A 271 -9.38 -2.98 -13.94
CA ASP A 271 -8.18 -2.69 -14.72
C ASP A 271 -7.44 -3.99 -15.10
N TRP A 272 -7.36 -4.91 -14.14
CA TRP A 272 -6.77 -6.23 -14.29
C TRP A 272 -7.59 -7.17 -15.19
N ASN A 273 -8.93 -7.14 -15.07
CA ASN A 273 -9.82 -7.86 -15.98
C ASN A 273 -9.71 -7.35 -17.43
N ALA A 274 -9.60 -6.03 -17.59
CA ALA A 274 -9.45 -5.39 -18.89
C ALA A 274 -8.14 -5.79 -19.61
N LEU A 275 -7.07 -6.12 -18.87
CA LEU A 275 -5.84 -6.66 -19.46
C LEU A 275 -5.99 -8.10 -19.99
N SER A 276 -6.97 -8.86 -19.52
CA SER A 276 -7.03 -10.31 -19.73
C SER A 276 -8.41 -10.91 -20.04
N PRO A 277 -9.16 -10.38 -21.01
CA PRO A 277 -10.49 -10.90 -21.32
C PRO A 277 -10.50 -12.36 -21.81
N PHE A 278 -9.36 -12.91 -22.23
CA PHE A 278 -9.24 -14.23 -22.84
C PHE A 278 -8.72 -15.33 -21.90
N TYR A 279 -8.08 -14.97 -20.80
CA TYR A 279 -7.39 -15.92 -19.93
C TYR A 279 -7.92 -15.73 -18.52
N GLY A 280 -8.78 -16.63 -18.04
CA GLY A 280 -9.20 -16.60 -16.65
C GLY A 280 -7.99 -16.67 -15.72
N TRP A 281 -7.82 -15.67 -14.86
CA TRP A 281 -6.68 -15.61 -13.93
C TRP A 281 -6.92 -16.52 -12.74
N SER A 282 -5.88 -17.28 -12.37
CA SER A 282 -5.84 -17.99 -11.09
C SER A 282 -4.60 -17.54 -10.34
N THR A 283 -4.80 -16.78 -9.27
CA THR A 283 -3.72 -16.40 -8.37
C THR A 283 -3.27 -17.62 -7.58
N ARG A 284 -1.96 -17.84 -7.50
CA ARG A 284 -1.36 -18.82 -6.58
C ARG A 284 -0.78 -18.05 -5.39
N MET A 285 -1.20 -18.44 -4.18
CA MET A 285 -0.66 -17.93 -2.91
C MET A 285 0.30 -18.94 -2.32
#